data_AF-A0A432QZ10-F1
#
_entry.id   AF-A0A432QZ10-F1
#
_cell.length_a   1.000
_cell.length_b   1.000
_cell.length_c   1.000
_cell.angle_alpha   90.00
_cell.angle_beta   90.00
_cell.angle_gamma   90.00
#
_symmetry.space_group_name_H-M   'P 1'
#
loop_
_entity.id
_entity.type
_entity.pdbx_description
1 polymer ?
#
loop_
_entity_poly.entity_id
_entity_poly.type
_entity_poly.pdbx_seq_one_letter_code
_entity_poly.pdbx_strand_id
1 'polypeptide(L)' 'MKHLISAEDISRELFYEIYELSCQVKKALREGRKKFSVLRGKCVVNLFFEPST' A
#
# COMPACT_ATOMS: atom_id res chain seq x y z
N MET A 1 -15.22 2.77 -2.83
CA MET A 1 -14.10 1.95 -2.30
C MET A 1 -13.80 0.89 -3.34
N LYS A 2 -12.57 0.75 -3.84
CA LYS A 2 -12.22 -0.24 -4.87
C LYS A 2 -11.65 -1.49 -4.21
N HIS A 3 -12.10 -2.67 -4.62
CA HIS A 3 -11.47 -3.93 -4.22
C HIS A 3 -10.20 -4.15 -5.06
N LEU A 4 -9.16 -4.73 -4.47
CA LEU A 4 -7.92 -5.14 -5.13
C LEU A 4 -7.84 -6.66 -5.05
N ILE A 5 -8.43 -7.37 -6.02
CA ILE A 5 -8.61 -8.83 -5.99
C ILE A 5 -7.69 -9.50 -7.02
N SER A 6 -7.63 -8.97 -8.24
CA SER A 6 -6.85 -9.52 -9.34
C SER A 6 -5.98 -8.45 -10.00
N ALA A 7 -4.86 -8.86 -10.59
CA ALA A 7 -3.94 -7.95 -11.27
C ALA A 7 -4.51 -7.46 -12.62
N GLU A 8 -5.38 -8.25 -13.23
CA GLU A 8 -6.11 -7.92 -14.45
C GLU A 8 -7.04 -6.71 -14.28
N ASP A 9 -7.47 -6.42 -13.04
CA ASP A 9 -8.27 -5.24 -12.69
C ASP A 9 -7.44 -3.94 -12.64
N ILE A 10 -6.10 -4.03 -12.73
CA ILE A 10 -5.20 -2.89 -12.58
C ILE A 10 -4.84 -2.35 -13.96
N SER A 11 -5.35 -1.15 -14.27
CA SER A 11 -4.92 -0.42 -15.45
C SER A 11 -3.46 0.01 -15.34
N ARG A 12 -2.84 0.29 -16.49
CA ARG A 12 -1.46 0.80 -16.55
C ARG A 12 -1.29 2.06 -15.70
N GLU A 13 -2.25 2.97 -15.75
CA GLU A 13 -2.22 4.26 -15.05
C GLU A 13 -2.26 4.04 -13.54
N LEU A 14 -3.17 3.18 -13.07
CA LEU A 14 -3.29 2.83 -11.65
C LEU A 14 -2.03 2.13 -11.13
N PHE A 15 -1.41 1.27 -11.95
CA PHE A 15 -0.14 0.66 -11.61
C PHE A 15 0.95 1.71 -11.36
N TYR A 16 1.11 2.68 -12.27
CA TYR A 16 2.10 3.73 -12.11
C TYR A 16 1.83 4.61 -10.88
N GLU A 17 0.58 4.93 -10.59
CA GLU A 17 0.21 5.66 -9.36
C GLU A 17 0.65 4.91 -8.08
N ILE A 18 0.36 3.61 -8.00
CA ILE A 18 0.77 2.76 -6.87
C ILE A 18 2.30 2.69 -6.78
N TYR A 19 2.96 2.48 -7.92
CA TYR A 19 4.41 2.31 -7.99
C TYR A 19 5.16 3.58 -7.58
N GLU A 20 4.77 4.75 -8.09
CA GLU A 20 5.38 6.02 -7.75
C GLU A 20 5.20 6.36 -6.28
N LEU A 21 3.99 6.16 -5.73
CA LEU A 21 3.74 6.35 -4.31
C LEU A 21 4.63 5.43 -3.46
N SER A 22 4.80 4.17 -3.87
CA SER A 22 5.67 3.22 -3.16
C SER A 22 7.13 3.70 -3.15
N CYS A 23 7.62 4.27 -4.25
CA CYS A 23 8.96 4.84 -4.34
C CYS A 23 9.13 6.04 -3.41
N GLN A 24 8.14 6.93 -3.35
CA GLN A 24 8.16 8.09 -2.45
C GLN A 24 8.16 7.68 -0.97
N VAL A 25 7.33 6.72 -0.59
CA VAL A 25 7.28 6.19 0.79
C VAL A 25 8.62 5.54 1.16
N LYS A 26 9.18 4.72 0.26
CA LYS A 26 10.50 4.08 0.46
C LYS A 26 11.62 5.10 0.62
N LYS A 27 11.62 6.15 -0.20
CA LYS A 27 12.59 7.26 -0.10
C LYS A 27 12.46 7.97 1.26
N ALA A 28 11.25 8.36 1.65
CA ALA A 28 11.01 9.05 2.91
C ALA A 28 11.45 8.21 4.13
N LEU A 29 11.22 6.90 4.11
CA LEU A 29 11.70 5.99 5.15
C LEU A 29 13.23 5.96 5.23
N ARG A 30 13.92 5.88 4.08
CA ARG A 30 15.40 5.92 4.01
C ARG A 30 15.98 7.24 4.51
N GLU A 31 15.28 8.34 4.28
CA GLU A 31 15.65 9.68 4.74
C GLU A 31 15.32 9.92 6.23
N GLY A 32 14.85 8.89 6.95
CA GLY A 32 14.66 8.94 8.40
C GLY A 32 13.27 9.38 8.85
N ARG A 33 12.29 9.49 7.94
CA ARG A 33 10.89 9.73 8.32
C ARG A 33 10.34 8.52 9.07
N LYS A 34 10.13 8.65 10.38
CA LYS A 34 9.65 7.55 11.25
C LYS A 34 8.13 7.43 11.36
N LYS A 35 7.37 8.44 10.94
CA LYS A 35 5.91 8.49 11.15
C LYS A 35 5.15 8.98 9.92
N PHE A 36 4.09 8.26 9.59
CA PHE A 36 3.05 8.66 8.65
C PHE A 36 1.72 8.70 9.40
N SER A 37 1.00 9.82 9.29
CA SER A 37 -0.30 10.01 9.99
C SER A 37 -1.51 9.75 9.08
N VAL A 38 -1.31 9.43 7.81
CA VAL A 38 -2.37 9.23 6.80
C VAL A 38 -3.40 8.18 7.22
N LEU A 39 -2.98 7.12 7.93
CA LEU A 39 -3.87 6.06 8.41
C LEU A 39 -4.25 6.20 9.89
N ARG A 40 -4.00 7.35 10.52
CA ARG A 40 -4.35 7.55 11.94
C ARG A 40 -5.86 7.40 12.12
N GLY A 41 -6.26 6.57 13.10
CA GLY A 41 -7.66 6.26 13.37
C GLY A 41 -8.29 5.28 12.38
N LYS A 42 -7.49 4.62 11.52
CA LYS A 42 -7.94 3.53 10.65
C LYS A 42 -7.47 2.18 11.20
N CYS A 43 -8.28 1.14 11.00
CA CYS A 43 -7.97 -0.25 11.37
C CYS A 43 -7.89 -1.09 10.09
N VAL A 44 -6.89 -1.96 10.00
CA VAL A 44 -6.76 -2.97 8.94
C VAL A 44 -7.01 -4.32 9.58
N VAL A 45 -7.92 -5.10 8.99
CA VAL A 45 -8.23 -6.47 9.44
C VAL A 45 -7.52 -7.44 8.51
N ASN A 46 -6.62 -8.24 9.07
CA ASN A 46 -5.89 -9.26 8.34
C ASN A 46 -6.55 -10.63 8.59
N LEU A 47 -7.19 -11.19 7.57
CA LEU A 47 -7.81 -12.52 7.62
C LEU A 47 -6.95 -13.52 6.85
N PHE A 48 -6.15 -14.29 7.59
CA PHE A 48 -5.29 -15.34 7.04
C PHE A 48 -5.89 -16.71 7.39
N PHE A 49 -6.29 -17.45 6.36
CA PHE A 49 -6.73 -18.85 6.50
C PHE A 49 -5.60 -19.85 6.25
N GLU A 50 -4.48 -19.37 5.71
CA GLU A 50 -3.26 -20.11 5.43
C GLU A 50 -2.06 -19.35 6.06
N PRO A 51 -0.96 -20.04 6.41
CA PRO A 51 0.23 -19.38 6.97
C PRO A 51 0.86 -18.33 6.02
N SER A 52 1.28 -17.19 6.57
CA SER A 52 1.99 -16.10 5.88
C SER A 52 3.01 -15.46 6.84
N THR A 53 4.15 -14.98 6.34
CA THR A 53 5.23 -14.32 7.11
C THR A 53 5.67 -13.05 6.39
#